data_AF-A0A0J6W1I2-F1
#
_entry.id   AF-A0A0J6W1I2-F1
#
_cell.length_a   1.000
_cell.length_b   1.000
_cell.length_c   1.000
_cell.angle_alpha   90.00
_cell.angle_beta   90.00
_cell.angle_gamma   90.00
#
_symmetry.space_group_name_H-M   'P 1'
#
loop_
_entity.id
_entity.type
_entity.pdbx_description
1 polymer ?
#
loop_
_entity_poly.entity_id
_entity_poly.type
_entity_poly.pdbx_seq_one_letter_code
_entity_poly.pdbx_strand_id
1 'polypeptide(L)'
;MTIHLYGGARSWVELSTVTHVASDVRGGRSEEPRNIERIRQAALQSFARSGTGATTMRGVAAAAGVSLGLVQHHFATKAGLIAAVDEFVLELVVSSMARPLPEPPVDSVAEIGGRVTAIFADHPEVAAYLSRALVDGSAVGTRLFDALIGVGVARWQQRIDRGEVRPDVDVTWAAINAIVLALGAISLRSHVDRHLPAPLTEPAQLERWQRAVDTLLRDGLFVSRSERPDGSAPAE
;
A
#
# COMPACT_ATOMS: atom_id res chain seq x y z
N MET A 1 30.93 -8.28 -80.21
CA MET A 1 30.50 -8.83 -81.52
C MET A 1 29.64 -10.05 -81.24
N THR A 2 28.49 -10.12 -81.90
CA THR A 2 27.45 -11.17 -81.89
C THR A 2 26.30 -11.04 -80.87
N ILE A 3 25.12 -10.90 -81.46
CA ILE A 3 23.75 -10.72 -80.94
C ILE A 3 23.00 -12.04 -81.18
N HIS A 4 22.04 -12.41 -80.31
CA HIS A 4 20.75 -13.09 -80.61
C HIS A 4 19.97 -13.26 -79.28
N LEU A 5 18.93 -12.47 -78.96
CA LEU A 5 17.52 -12.45 -79.41
C LEU A 5 16.67 -13.65 -78.92
N TYR A 6 15.44 -13.31 -78.50
CA TYR A 6 14.24 -14.08 -78.06
C TYR A 6 13.88 -13.78 -76.59
N GLY A 7 12.72 -13.29 -76.20
CA GLY A 7 11.44 -13.05 -76.88
C GLY A 7 10.32 -13.23 -75.85
N GLY A 8 9.25 -12.42 -75.94
CA GLY A 8 7.95 -12.77 -75.37
C GLY A 8 7.52 -12.04 -74.10
N ALA A 9 6.86 -10.90 -74.29
CA ALA A 9 5.92 -10.34 -73.33
C ALA A 9 4.75 -11.32 -73.07
N ARG A 10 4.25 -11.37 -71.83
CA ARG A 10 2.82 -11.57 -71.55
C ARG A 10 2.47 -11.20 -70.09
N SER A 11 1.60 -10.21 -70.03
CA SER A 11 0.87 -9.69 -68.88
C SER A 11 0.09 -10.77 -68.13
N TRP A 12 0.11 -10.72 -66.81
CA TRP A 12 -0.86 -11.40 -65.96
C TRP A 12 -1.72 -10.35 -65.26
N VAL A 13 -3.01 -10.34 -65.62
CA VAL A 13 -4.08 -9.65 -64.89
C VAL A 13 -4.97 -10.72 -64.27
N GLU A 14 -5.19 -10.52 -62.96
CA GLU A 14 -6.22 -11.03 -62.05
C GLU A 14 -6.53 -12.52 -61.96
N LEU A 15 -6.59 -13.00 -60.70
CA LEU A 15 -7.79 -13.65 -60.16
C LEU A 15 -7.85 -13.48 -58.62
N SER A 16 -8.84 -12.69 -58.20
CA SER A 16 -9.75 -12.86 -57.05
C SER A 16 -9.23 -13.16 -55.62
N THR A 17 -9.42 -12.14 -54.78
CA THR A 17 -9.88 -12.14 -53.38
C THR A 17 -10.17 -13.49 -52.70
N VAL A 18 -9.40 -13.76 -51.62
CA VAL A 18 -9.90 -14.45 -50.43
C VAL A 18 -9.60 -13.54 -49.23
N THR A 19 -10.67 -13.04 -48.62
CA THR A 19 -10.64 -12.32 -47.34
C THR A 19 -10.28 -13.31 -46.23
N HIS A 20 -9.08 -13.20 -45.67
CA HIS A 20 -8.74 -13.89 -44.43
C HIS A 20 -8.72 -12.87 -43.28
N VAL A 21 -9.83 -12.80 -42.56
CA VAL A 21 -9.89 -12.18 -41.23
C VAL A 21 -9.13 -13.09 -40.28
N ALA A 22 -7.91 -12.70 -39.92
CA ALA A 22 -7.17 -13.33 -38.84
C ALA A 22 -6.32 -12.28 -38.12
N SER A 23 -6.96 -11.51 -37.23
CA SER A 23 -6.26 -10.70 -36.25
C SER A 23 -7.12 -10.45 -35.02
N ASP A 24 -7.39 -11.49 -34.20
CA ASP A 24 -7.84 -11.23 -32.82
C ASP A 24 -7.68 -12.38 -31.80
N VAL A 25 -6.48 -12.95 -31.64
CA VAL A 25 -6.26 -13.97 -30.57
C VAL A 25 -4.97 -13.76 -29.77
N ARG A 26 -4.24 -12.64 -29.95
CA ARG A 26 -2.99 -12.38 -29.19
C ARG A 26 -3.09 -11.25 -28.15
N GLY A 27 -4.25 -10.60 -28.00
CA GLY A 27 -4.46 -9.49 -27.04
C GLY A 27 -5.08 -9.86 -25.68
N GLY A 28 -5.82 -10.97 -25.59
CA GLY A 28 -6.69 -11.24 -24.43
C GLY A 28 -5.99 -11.44 -23.08
N ARG A 29 -4.87 -12.18 -23.02
CA ARG A 29 -4.21 -12.51 -21.73
C ARG A 29 -3.39 -11.38 -21.10
N SER A 30 -3.06 -10.33 -21.85
CA SER A 30 -2.23 -9.21 -21.35
C SER A 30 -3.03 -7.92 -21.11
N GLU A 31 -4.24 -7.84 -21.66
CA GLU A 31 -5.21 -6.79 -21.36
C GLU A 31 -6.07 -7.14 -20.15
N GLU A 32 -6.42 -8.42 -19.97
CA GLU A 32 -7.27 -8.87 -18.87
C GLU A 32 -6.68 -8.59 -17.47
N PRO A 33 -5.41 -8.93 -17.15
CA PRO A 33 -4.79 -8.55 -15.88
C PRO A 33 -4.77 -7.03 -15.66
N ARG A 34 -4.57 -6.28 -16.76
CA ARG A 34 -4.51 -4.82 -16.75
C ARG A 34 -5.88 -4.19 -16.47
N ASN A 35 -6.95 -4.79 -16.99
CA ASN A 35 -8.32 -4.36 -16.74
C ASN A 35 -8.74 -4.65 -15.30
N ILE A 36 -8.41 -5.84 -14.78
CA ILE A 36 -8.67 -6.19 -13.36
C ILE A 36 -7.97 -5.19 -12.44
N GLU A 37 -6.69 -4.89 -12.69
CA GLU A 37 -5.93 -3.92 -11.91
C GLU A 37 -6.52 -2.52 -12.00
N ARG A 38 -6.83 -2.03 -13.20
CA ARG A 38 -7.48 -0.71 -13.40
C ARG A 38 -8.81 -0.59 -12.66
N ILE A 39 -9.65 -1.62 -12.73
CA ILE A 39 -10.95 -1.64 -12.05
C ILE A 39 -10.76 -1.64 -10.54
N ARG A 40 -9.84 -2.46 -10.02
CA ARG A 40 -9.51 -2.51 -8.58
C ARG A 40 -8.97 -1.17 -8.08
N GLN A 41 -8.07 -0.53 -8.83
CA GLN A 41 -7.51 0.78 -8.49
C GLN A 41 -8.59 1.87 -8.47
N ALA A 42 -9.47 1.91 -9.49
CA ALA A 42 -10.59 2.84 -9.50
C ALA A 42 -11.56 2.61 -8.32
N ALA A 43 -11.79 1.34 -7.96
CA ALA A 43 -12.60 0.97 -6.80
C ALA A 43 -11.96 1.43 -5.50
N LEU A 44 -10.66 1.16 -5.29
CA LEU A 44 -9.89 1.59 -4.13
C LEU A 44 -9.95 3.11 -3.94
N GLN A 45 -9.68 3.88 -5.00
CA GLN A 45 -9.78 5.35 -4.95
C GLN A 45 -11.20 5.84 -4.63
N SER A 46 -12.23 5.14 -5.11
CA SER A 46 -13.64 5.49 -4.83
C SER A 46 -13.99 5.18 -3.38
N PHE A 47 -13.58 4.01 -2.87
CA PHE A 47 -13.82 3.59 -1.49
C PHE A 47 -13.04 4.45 -0.48
N ALA A 48 -11.80 4.80 -0.76
CA ALA A 48 -11.00 5.69 0.08
C ALA A 48 -11.67 7.08 0.23
N ARG A 49 -12.18 7.63 -0.88
CA ARG A 49 -12.79 8.97 -0.93
C ARG A 49 -14.18 9.01 -0.29
N SER A 50 -15.05 8.09 -0.68
CA SER A 50 -16.49 8.18 -0.40
C SER A 50 -17.04 7.03 0.45
N GLY A 51 -16.20 6.04 0.76
CA GLY A 51 -16.62 4.80 1.41
C GLY A 51 -17.24 3.79 0.44
N THR A 52 -17.32 2.54 0.89
CA THR A 52 -17.92 1.45 0.11
C THR A 52 -19.42 1.65 -0.08
N GLY A 53 -20.14 2.17 0.92
CA GLY A 53 -21.59 2.40 0.87
C GLY A 53 -22.02 3.30 -0.30
N ALA A 54 -21.41 4.47 -0.43
CA ALA A 54 -21.76 5.47 -1.45
C ALA A 54 -21.25 5.13 -2.87
N THR A 55 -20.32 4.18 -3.00
CA THR A 55 -19.72 3.82 -4.29
C THR A 55 -20.61 2.84 -5.07
N THR A 56 -20.80 3.05 -6.37
CA THR A 56 -21.60 2.14 -7.22
C THR A 56 -20.72 1.43 -8.25
N MET A 57 -21.10 0.23 -8.68
CA MET A 57 -20.39 -0.52 -9.74
C MET A 57 -20.28 0.26 -11.05
N ARG A 58 -21.34 1.01 -11.40
CA ARG A 58 -21.38 1.85 -12.59
C ARG A 58 -20.44 3.07 -12.45
N GLY A 59 -20.34 3.64 -11.26
CA GLY A 59 -19.36 4.70 -10.94
C GLY A 59 -17.92 4.20 -11.04
N VAL A 60 -17.63 3.01 -10.51
CA VAL A 60 -16.30 2.38 -10.65
C VAL A 60 -15.97 2.12 -12.12
N ALA A 61 -16.91 1.58 -12.90
CA ALA A 61 -16.71 1.35 -14.33
C ALA A 61 -16.35 2.64 -15.08
N ALA A 62 -17.08 3.73 -14.80
CA ALA A 62 -16.81 5.04 -15.37
C ALA A 62 -15.42 5.56 -14.97
N ALA A 63 -15.04 5.46 -13.69
CA ALA A 63 -13.74 5.87 -13.20
C ALA A 63 -12.58 5.04 -13.77
N ALA A 64 -12.80 3.74 -14.00
CA ALA A 64 -11.84 2.84 -14.61
C ALA A 64 -11.76 2.99 -16.14
N GLY A 65 -12.69 3.70 -16.77
CA GLY A 65 -12.79 3.85 -18.23
C GLY A 65 -13.15 2.55 -18.94
N VAL A 66 -14.00 1.70 -18.33
CA VAL A 66 -14.44 0.41 -18.88
C VAL A 66 -15.97 0.28 -18.84
N SER A 67 -16.52 -0.73 -19.52
CA SER A 67 -17.95 -1.01 -19.47
C SER A 67 -18.36 -1.62 -18.12
N LEU A 68 -19.60 -1.38 -17.69
CA LEU A 68 -20.17 -2.04 -16.51
C LEU A 68 -20.15 -3.58 -16.65
N GLY A 69 -20.40 -4.08 -17.86
CA GLY A 69 -20.35 -5.51 -18.17
C GLY A 69 -18.98 -6.12 -17.89
N LEU A 70 -17.89 -5.41 -18.18
CA LEU A 70 -16.53 -5.87 -17.87
C LEU A 70 -16.27 -5.95 -16.37
N VAL A 71 -16.74 -4.95 -15.60
CA VAL A 71 -16.65 -4.98 -14.13
C VAL A 71 -17.45 -6.16 -13.56
N GLN A 72 -18.67 -6.37 -14.04
CA GLN A 72 -19.52 -7.48 -13.61
C GLN A 72 -18.95 -8.83 -14.03
N HIS A 73 -18.29 -8.92 -15.18
CA HIS A 73 -17.61 -10.14 -15.61
C HIS A 73 -16.50 -10.55 -14.64
N HIS A 74 -15.67 -9.62 -14.17
CA HIS A 74 -14.54 -9.93 -13.30
C HIS A 74 -14.90 -10.06 -11.81
N PHE A 75 -15.83 -9.25 -11.30
CA PHE A 75 -16.10 -9.17 -9.86
C PHE A 75 -17.49 -9.67 -9.45
N ALA A 76 -18.38 -9.93 -10.43
CA ALA A 76 -19.78 -10.36 -10.29
C ALA A 76 -20.69 -9.39 -9.51
N THR A 77 -20.30 -8.98 -8.31
CA THR A 77 -21.07 -8.16 -7.38
C THR A 77 -20.22 -7.05 -6.77
N LYS A 78 -20.87 -6.04 -6.19
CA LYS A 78 -20.19 -5.00 -5.40
C LYS A 78 -19.44 -5.59 -4.20
N ALA A 79 -20.01 -6.61 -3.55
CA ALA A 79 -19.36 -7.29 -2.43
C ALA A 79 -18.08 -8.02 -2.89
N GLY A 80 -18.12 -8.68 -4.05
CA GLY A 80 -16.93 -9.30 -4.65
C GLY A 80 -15.84 -8.28 -4.99
N LEU A 81 -16.21 -7.12 -5.51
CA LEU A 81 -15.27 -6.02 -5.75
C LEU A 81 -14.66 -5.46 -4.45
N ILE A 82 -15.47 -5.29 -3.39
CA ILE A 82 -14.97 -4.88 -2.07
C ILE A 82 -13.97 -5.91 -1.53
N ALA A 83 -14.31 -7.20 -1.57
CA ALA A 83 -13.42 -8.26 -1.11
C ALA A 83 -12.09 -8.29 -1.89
N ALA A 84 -12.12 -8.04 -3.20
CA ALA A 84 -10.91 -7.97 -4.02
C ALA A 84 -10.03 -6.75 -3.69
N VAL A 85 -10.62 -5.62 -3.32
CA VAL A 85 -9.86 -4.45 -2.82
C VAL A 85 -9.30 -4.72 -1.43
N ASP A 86 -10.10 -5.31 -0.53
CA ASP A 86 -9.69 -5.70 0.82
C ASP A 86 -8.47 -6.62 0.79
N GLU A 87 -8.52 -7.66 -0.04
CA GLU A 87 -7.44 -8.64 -0.17
C GLU A 87 -6.17 -7.99 -0.70
N PHE A 88 -6.28 -7.17 -1.74
CA PHE A 88 -5.14 -6.45 -2.30
C PHE A 88 -4.48 -5.52 -1.27
N VAL A 89 -5.27 -4.78 -0.50
CA VAL A 89 -4.77 -3.86 0.51
C VAL A 89 -4.11 -4.63 1.67
N LEU A 90 -4.75 -5.70 2.13
CA LEU A 90 -4.21 -6.57 3.18
C LEU A 90 -2.87 -7.16 2.73
N GLU A 91 -2.82 -7.76 1.54
CA GLU A 91 -1.63 -8.36 0.96
C GLU A 91 -0.50 -7.33 0.83
N LEU A 92 -0.77 -6.16 0.25
CA LEU A 92 0.23 -5.11 0.05
C LEU A 92 0.87 -4.66 1.37
N VAL A 93 0.05 -4.36 2.38
CA VAL A 93 0.55 -3.84 3.66
C VAL A 93 1.23 -4.93 4.49
N VAL A 94 0.59 -6.09 4.64
CA VAL A 94 1.15 -7.19 5.44
C VAL A 94 2.44 -7.70 4.81
N SER A 95 2.50 -7.90 3.49
CA SER A 95 3.72 -8.37 2.82
C SER A 95 4.86 -7.36 2.98
N SER A 96 4.59 -6.06 2.78
CA SER A 96 5.58 -4.99 2.94
C SER A 96 6.19 -4.97 4.34
N MET A 97 5.35 -5.17 5.37
CA MET A 97 5.75 -5.19 6.78
C MET A 97 6.41 -6.51 7.19
N ALA A 98 5.98 -7.64 6.63
CA ALA A 98 6.48 -8.97 6.97
C ALA A 98 7.83 -9.32 6.32
N ARG A 99 8.31 -8.52 5.34
CA ARG A 99 9.65 -8.71 4.76
C ARG A 99 10.71 -8.84 5.86
N PRO A 100 11.68 -9.76 5.75
CA PRO A 100 12.76 -9.90 6.72
C PRO A 100 13.44 -8.55 7.00
N LEU A 101 13.86 -8.36 8.25
CA LEU A 101 14.75 -7.26 8.56
C LEU A 101 16.15 -7.60 8.04
N PRO A 102 16.89 -6.62 7.49
CA PRO A 102 18.30 -6.79 7.23
C PRO A 102 19.06 -7.17 8.52
N GLU A 103 20.16 -7.88 8.35
CA GLU A 103 21.06 -8.20 9.46
C GLU A 103 21.74 -6.91 9.99
N PRO A 104 22.19 -6.92 11.26
CA PRO A 104 23.01 -5.85 11.80
C PRO A 104 24.19 -5.51 10.86
N PRO A 105 24.58 -4.23 10.75
CA PRO A 105 24.31 -3.13 11.68
C PRO A 105 23.08 -2.26 11.33
N VAL A 106 22.18 -2.72 10.46
CA VAL A 106 21.02 -1.90 10.05
C VAL A 106 20.08 -1.64 11.22
N ASP A 107 19.70 -0.37 11.37
CA ASP A 107 18.69 0.06 12.33
C ASP A 107 17.32 -0.51 11.97
N SER A 108 16.87 -1.52 12.73
CA SER A 108 15.58 -2.17 12.50
C SER A 108 14.36 -1.32 12.86
N VAL A 109 14.52 -0.25 13.66
CA VAL A 109 13.43 0.69 13.99
C VAL A 109 13.23 1.64 12.81
N ALA A 110 14.32 2.29 12.35
CA ALA A 110 14.31 3.19 11.21
C ALA A 110 13.89 2.48 9.91
N GLU A 111 14.32 1.23 9.70
CA GLU A 111 13.88 0.43 8.55
C GLU A 111 12.36 0.22 8.56
N ILE A 112 11.76 -0.02 9.73
CA ILE A 112 10.31 -0.20 9.86
C ILE A 112 9.58 1.12 9.69
N GLY A 113 10.08 2.20 10.28
CA GLY A 113 9.59 3.55 10.03
C GLY A 113 9.59 3.88 8.54
N GLY A 114 10.68 3.54 7.84
CA GLY A 114 10.82 3.73 6.39
C GLY A 114 9.78 2.96 5.56
N ARG A 115 9.42 1.75 5.97
CA ARG A 115 8.34 0.98 5.31
C ARG A 115 6.97 1.61 5.50
N VAL A 116 6.70 2.14 6.71
CA VAL A 116 5.44 2.83 7.00
C VAL A 116 5.34 4.12 6.20
N THR A 117 6.41 4.93 6.17
CA THR A 117 6.43 6.17 5.39
C THR A 117 6.35 5.91 3.89
N ALA A 118 6.98 4.84 3.38
CA ALA A 118 6.84 4.42 1.99
C ALA A 118 5.38 4.09 1.62
N ILE A 119 4.65 3.36 2.47
CA ILE A 119 3.21 3.10 2.23
C ILE A 119 2.43 4.42 2.14
N PHE A 120 2.73 5.40 3.00
CA PHE A 120 2.01 6.67 3.00
C PHE A 120 2.32 7.52 1.77
N ALA A 121 3.58 7.50 1.31
CA ALA A 121 4.05 8.27 0.17
C ALA A 121 3.63 7.63 -1.17
N ASP A 122 3.87 6.32 -1.31
CA ASP A 122 3.73 5.60 -2.58
C ASP A 122 2.29 5.08 -2.82
N HIS A 123 1.51 4.90 -1.74
CA HIS A 123 0.17 4.33 -1.78
C HIS A 123 -0.86 5.13 -0.95
N PRO A 124 -1.06 6.44 -1.21
CA PRO A 124 -1.92 7.29 -0.39
C PRO A 124 -3.39 6.84 -0.37
N GLU A 125 -3.90 6.26 -1.45
CA GLU A 125 -5.26 5.70 -1.50
C GLU A 125 -5.43 4.45 -0.64
N VAL A 126 -4.39 3.60 -0.54
CA VAL A 126 -4.37 2.46 0.39
C VAL A 126 -4.40 2.99 1.82
N ALA A 127 -3.55 3.97 2.11
CA ALA A 127 -3.43 4.62 3.40
C ALA A 127 -4.78 5.24 3.84
N ALA A 128 -5.46 5.96 2.94
CA ALA A 128 -6.77 6.55 3.18
C ALA A 128 -7.89 5.50 3.34
N TYR A 129 -7.86 4.43 2.54
CA TYR A 129 -8.81 3.32 2.69
C TYR A 129 -8.69 2.66 4.06
N LEU A 130 -7.45 2.41 4.52
CA LEU A 130 -7.18 1.82 5.82
C LEU A 130 -7.61 2.71 6.98
N SER A 131 -7.31 4.00 6.90
CA SER A 131 -7.76 5.01 7.86
C SER A 131 -9.27 4.88 8.12
N ARG A 132 -10.06 4.86 7.04
CA ARG A 132 -11.51 4.70 7.11
C ARG A 132 -11.92 3.33 7.62
N ALA A 133 -11.32 2.26 7.10
CA ALA A 133 -11.64 0.89 7.51
C ALA A 133 -11.46 0.66 9.02
N LEU A 134 -10.44 1.29 9.63
CA LEU A 134 -10.17 1.24 11.06
C LEU A 134 -11.15 2.09 11.87
N VAL A 135 -11.43 3.33 11.42
CA VAL A 135 -12.39 4.23 12.09
C VAL A 135 -13.81 3.67 12.07
N ASP A 136 -14.21 3.06 10.95
CA ASP A 136 -15.53 2.45 10.78
C ASP A 136 -15.66 1.09 11.51
N GLY A 137 -14.56 0.55 12.06
CA GLY A 137 -14.55 -0.77 12.71
C GLY A 137 -14.89 -1.92 11.75
N SER A 138 -14.51 -1.79 10.48
CA SER A 138 -14.82 -2.77 9.45
C SER A 138 -14.08 -4.11 9.65
N ALA A 139 -14.59 -5.18 9.02
CA ALA A 139 -13.96 -6.50 9.08
C ALA A 139 -12.54 -6.51 8.49
N VAL A 140 -12.28 -5.74 7.42
CA VAL A 140 -10.91 -5.61 6.86
C VAL A 140 -9.98 -4.83 7.79
N GLY A 141 -10.48 -3.76 8.44
CA GLY A 141 -9.71 -3.00 9.43
C GLY A 141 -9.29 -3.88 10.61
N THR A 142 -10.22 -4.69 11.13
CA THR A 142 -9.96 -5.67 12.20
C THR A 142 -8.89 -6.68 11.77
N ARG A 143 -9.08 -7.33 10.61
CA ARG A 143 -8.12 -8.31 10.09
C ARG A 143 -6.72 -7.72 9.87
N LEU A 144 -6.63 -6.49 9.37
CA LEU A 144 -5.36 -5.81 9.20
C LEU A 144 -4.67 -5.58 10.54
N PHE A 145 -5.40 -5.05 11.53
CA PHE A 145 -4.84 -4.78 12.85
C PHE A 145 -4.26 -6.05 13.48
N ASP A 146 -5.02 -7.14 13.47
CA ASP A 146 -4.60 -8.44 13.99
C ASP A 146 -3.36 -8.98 13.25
N ALA A 147 -3.33 -8.88 11.91
CA ALA A 147 -2.19 -9.31 11.11
C ALA A 147 -0.93 -8.49 11.42
N LEU A 148 -1.06 -7.17 11.56
CA LEU A 148 0.06 -6.28 11.91
C LEU A 148 0.58 -6.55 13.32
N ILE A 149 -0.28 -6.86 14.28
CA ILE A 149 0.12 -7.30 15.62
C ILE A 149 0.96 -8.59 15.53
N GLY A 150 0.51 -9.58 14.76
CA GLY A 150 1.27 -10.81 14.54
C GLY A 150 2.67 -10.56 13.97
N VAL A 151 2.77 -9.69 12.95
CA VAL A 151 4.07 -9.27 12.37
C VAL A 151 4.92 -8.52 13.39
N GLY A 152 4.33 -7.64 14.20
CA GLY A 152 5.02 -6.86 15.23
C GLY A 152 5.60 -7.73 16.33
N VAL A 153 4.82 -8.68 16.86
CA VAL A 153 5.25 -9.61 17.91
C VAL A 153 6.41 -10.49 17.43
N ALA A 154 6.32 -11.07 16.22
CA ALA A 154 7.40 -11.87 15.66
C ALA A 154 8.71 -11.07 15.54
N ARG A 155 8.60 -9.78 15.18
CA ARG A 155 9.75 -8.88 15.07
C ARG A 155 10.34 -8.51 16.42
N TRP A 156 9.52 -8.31 17.45
CA TRP A 156 10.03 -8.12 18.81
C TRP A 156 10.74 -9.36 19.34
N GLN A 157 10.23 -10.56 19.05
CA GLN A 157 10.90 -11.80 19.41
C GLN A 157 12.30 -11.90 18.79
N GLN A 158 12.44 -11.55 17.50
CA GLN A 158 13.75 -11.52 16.84
C GLN A 158 14.74 -10.57 17.54
N ARG A 159 14.30 -9.41 18.02
CA ARG A 159 15.15 -8.47 18.76
C ARG A 159 15.57 -9.03 20.13
N ILE A 160 14.67 -9.76 20.80
CA ILE A 160 14.96 -10.45 22.07
C ILE A 160 16.03 -11.51 21.85
N ASP A 161 15.87 -12.34 20.81
CA ASP A 161 16.82 -13.41 20.49
C ASP A 161 18.22 -12.87 20.15
N ARG A 162 18.30 -11.63 19.64
CA ARG A 162 19.55 -10.90 19.37
C ARG A 162 20.11 -10.14 20.58
N GLY A 163 19.41 -10.12 21.71
CA GLY A 163 19.84 -9.37 22.91
C GLY A 163 19.74 -7.85 22.76
N GLU A 164 18.91 -7.35 21.84
CA GLU A 164 18.74 -5.91 21.55
C GLU A 164 17.71 -5.22 22.45
N VAL A 165 16.96 -5.99 23.25
CA VAL A 165 15.81 -5.52 24.03
C VAL A 165 16.15 -5.49 25.52
N ARG A 166 15.72 -4.44 26.21
CA ARG A 166 15.87 -4.35 27.67
C ARG A 166 15.07 -5.45 28.37
N PRO A 167 15.55 -5.99 29.50
CA PRO A 167 14.92 -7.13 30.18
C PRO A 167 13.53 -6.84 30.77
N ASP A 168 13.15 -5.56 30.91
CA ASP A 168 11.90 -5.10 31.52
C ASP A 168 10.82 -4.71 30.49
N VAL A 169 11.05 -4.95 29.19
CA VAL A 169 10.11 -4.57 28.14
C VAL A 169 8.89 -5.48 28.12
N ASP A 170 7.71 -4.88 28.25
CA ASP A 170 6.44 -5.51 27.90
C ASP A 170 6.31 -5.57 26.37
N VAL A 171 6.56 -6.75 25.80
CA VAL A 171 6.56 -6.98 24.34
C VAL A 171 5.19 -6.72 23.71
N THR A 172 4.12 -7.07 24.42
CA THR A 172 2.75 -6.88 23.94
C THR A 172 2.48 -5.40 23.74
N TRP A 173 2.76 -4.58 24.77
CA TRP A 173 2.59 -3.14 24.67
C TRP A 173 3.60 -2.48 23.72
N ALA A 174 4.81 -2.99 23.61
CA ALA A 174 5.78 -2.49 22.64
C ALA A 174 5.31 -2.70 21.20
N ALA A 175 4.70 -3.84 20.88
CA ALA A 175 4.09 -4.11 19.58
C ALA A 175 2.85 -3.24 19.34
N ILE A 176 1.94 -3.17 20.31
CA ILE A 176 0.72 -2.36 20.21
C ILE A 176 1.07 -0.88 20.01
N ASN A 177 1.98 -0.32 20.81
CA ASN A 177 2.33 1.10 20.74
C ASN A 177 2.96 1.47 19.39
N ALA A 178 3.82 0.63 18.83
CA ALA A 178 4.40 0.86 17.50
C ALA A 178 3.30 0.94 16.41
N ILE A 179 2.32 0.04 16.47
CA ILE A 179 1.19 0.00 15.54
C ILE A 179 0.25 1.17 15.77
N VAL A 180 -0.06 1.52 17.02
CA VAL A 180 -0.90 2.66 17.37
C VAL A 180 -0.27 3.98 16.92
N LEU A 181 1.04 4.14 17.00
CA LEU A 181 1.73 5.33 16.47
C LEU A 181 1.56 5.44 14.96
N ALA A 182 1.76 4.35 14.21
CA ALA A 182 1.62 4.33 12.76
C ALA A 182 0.16 4.53 12.32
N LEU A 183 -0.76 3.70 12.82
CA LEU A 183 -2.17 3.73 12.46
C LEU A 183 -2.88 4.97 13.02
N GLY A 184 -2.51 5.43 14.22
CA GLY A 184 -3.05 6.65 14.81
C GLY A 184 -2.70 7.89 13.99
N ALA A 185 -1.46 7.99 13.51
CA ALA A 185 -1.03 9.11 12.66
C ALA A 185 -1.88 9.22 11.38
N ILE A 186 -2.29 8.09 10.80
CA ILE A 186 -3.11 8.09 9.59
C ILE A 186 -4.61 8.17 9.84
N SER A 187 -5.13 7.51 10.86
CA SER A 187 -6.54 7.59 11.26
C SER A 187 -6.90 8.99 11.74
N LEU A 188 -5.96 9.69 12.40
CA LEU A 188 -6.16 11.04 12.91
C LEU A 188 -5.49 12.11 12.05
N ARG A 189 -5.11 11.80 10.80
CA ARG A 189 -4.36 12.70 9.90
C ARG A 189 -4.98 14.09 9.82
N SER A 190 -6.29 14.20 9.64
CA SER A 190 -6.99 15.49 9.55
C SER A 190 -6.81 16.35 10.81
N HIS A 191 -6.70 15.72 11.98
CA HIS A 191 -6.44 16.41 13.23
C HIS A 191 -4.96 16.76 13.38
N VAL A 192 -4.06 15.86 13.00
CA VAL A 192 -2.60 16.05 13.03
C VAL A 192 -2.17 17.19 12.12
N ASP A 193 -2.67 17.23 10.88
CA ASP A 193 -2.30 18.23 9.86
C ASP A 193 -2.56 19.67 10.33
N ARG A 194 -3.54 19.91 11.21
CA ARG A 194 -3.81 21.25 11.78
C ARG A 194 -2.70 21.77 12.69
N HIS A 195 -1.81 20.89 13.15
CA HIS A 195 -0.68 21.22 14.02
C HIS A 195 0.66 21.16 13.29
N LEU A 196 0.65 20.87 11.99
CA LEU A 196 1.85 20.80 11.16
C LEU A 196 1.94 22.01 10.22
N PRO A 197 3.16 22.44 9.86
CA PRO A 197 3.35 23.53 8.90
C PRO A 197 2.99 23.13 7.45
N ALA A 198 2.86 21.83 7.18
CA ALA A 198 2.46 21.25 5.90
C ALA A 198 1.75 19.91 6.15
N PRO A 199 0.99 19.35 5.19
CA PRO A 199 0.34 18.05 5.36
C PRO A 199 1.32 16.94 5.76
N LEU A 200 0.90 16.03 6.64
CA LEU A 200 1.70 14.88 7.09
C LEU A 200 2.23 14.04 5.91
N THR A 201 1.48 13.99 4.81
CA THR A 201 1.80 13.23 3.59
C THR A 201 2.92 13.86 2.75
N GLU A 202 3.36 15.08 3.06
CA GLU A 202 4.53 15.67 2.40
C GLU A 202 5.80 14.91 2.82
N PRO A 203 6.73 14.60 1.89
CA PRO A 203 7.94 13.82 2.21
C PRO A 203 8.72 14.35 3.42
N ALA A 204 8.89 15.68 3.50
CA ALA A 204 9.60 16.31 4.61
C ALA A 204 8.88 16.14 5.97
N GLN A 205 7.55 16.08 5.99
CA GLN A 205 6.79 15.82 7.22
C GLN A 205 6.81 14.34 7.60
N LEU A 206 6.74 13.43 6.62
CA LEU A 206 6.91 11.99 6.86
C LEU A 206 8.28 11.67 7.47
N GLU A 207 9.35 12.22 6.91
CA GLU A 207 10.72 12.07 7.43
C GLU A 207 10.85 12.65 8.84
N ARG A 208 10.25 13.82 9.10
CA ARG A 208 10.26 14.45 10.42
C ARG A 208 9.49 13.60 11.44
N TRP A 209 8.33 13.09 11.06
CA TRP A 209 7.51 12.22 11.90
C TRP A 209 8.23 10.91 12.20
N GLN A 210 8.81 10.26 11.20
CA GLN A 210 9.60 9.04 11.36
C GLN A 210 10.73 9.25 12.36
N ARG A 211 11.56 10.29 12.21
CA ARG A 211 12.64 10.59 13.17
C ARG A 211 12.12 10.79 14.59
N ALA A 212 10.99 11.46 14.76
CA ALA A 212 10.39 11.67 16.08
C ALA A 212 9.90 10.35 16.71
N VAL A 213 9.29 9.46 15.91
CA VAL A 213 8.88 8.12 16.35
C VAL A 213 10.09 7.26 16.68
N ASP A 214 11.15 7.28 15.85
CA ASP A 214 12.37 6.52 16.08
C ASP A 214 13.03 6.94 17.40
N THR A 215 13.18 8.23 17.67
CA THR A 215 13.68 8.74 18.96
C THR A 215 12.79 8.29 20.13
N LEU A 216 11.47 8.40 19.98
CA LEU A 216 10.52 7.97 21.03
C LEU A 216 10.67 6.48 21.35
N LEU A 217 10.81 5.62 20.34
CA LEU A 217 10.91 4.17 20.51
C LEU A 217 12.28 3.73 21.04
N ARG A 218 13.35 4.47 20.74
CA ARG A 218 14.72 4.15 21.15
C ARG A 218 15.06 4.67 22.53
N ASP A 219 14.83 5.95 22.73
CA ASP A 219 15.40 6.70 23.85
C ASP A 219 14.31 7.20 24.81
N GLY A 220 13.05 7.23 24.36
CA GLY A 220 11.98 7.95 25.05
C GLY A 220 12.16 9.47 24.89
N LEU A 221 11.32 10.25 25.58
CA LEU A 221 11.30 11.72 25.45
C LEU A 221 11.86 12.47 26.66
N PHE A 222 12.05 11.79 27.78
CA PHE A 222 12.48 12.40 29.03
C PHE A 222 13.77 11.77 29.51
N VAL A 223 14.64 12.59 30.11
CA VAL A 223 15.80 12.12 30.85
C VAL A 223 15.33 11.17 31.98
N SER A 224 16.08 10.08 32.21
CA SER A 224 15.74 9.15 33.28
C SER A 224 15.62 9.89 34.61
N ARG A 225 14.59 9.58 35.41
CA ARG A 225 14.44 10.20 36.74
C ARG A 225 15.64 9.96 37.64
N SER A 226 16.35 8.85 37.45
CA SER A 226 17.57 8.51 38.19
C SER A 226 18.79 9.34 37.76
N GLU A 227 18.74 9.98 36.59
CA GLU A 227 19.84 10.78 36.02
C GLU A 227 19.59 12.28 36.15
N ARG A 228 18.41 12.69 36.64
CA ARG A 228 18.18 14.07 37.00
C ARG A 228 19.09 14.41 38.19
N PRO A 229 19.96 15.42 38.10
CA PRO A 229 20.63 15.92 39.29
C PRO A 229 19.55 16.36 40.27
N ASP A 230 19.65 15.93 41.53
CA ASP A 230 18.70 16.27 42.60
C ASP A 230 18.52 17.79 42.65
N GLY A 231 17.47 18.26 41.97
CA GLY A 231 17.01 19.63 42.05
C GLY A 231 16.25 19.75 43.35
N SER A 232 16.95 20.20 44.40
CA SER A 232 16.41 20.80 45.61
C SER A 232 14.99 21.34 45.40
N ALA A 233 14.04 20.80 46.15
CA ALA A 233 12.69 21.34 46.25
C ALA A 233 12.76 22.87 46.51
N PRO A 234 11.87 23.69 45.92
CA PRO A 234 11.77 25.08 46.33
C PRO A 234 11.39 25.11 47.81
N ALA A 235 12.22 25.75 48.63
CA ALA A 235 11.84 26.13 49.98
C ALA A 235 10.62 27.07 49.89
N GLU A 236 9.64 26.81 50.74
CA GLU A 236 8.39 27.57 50.89
C GLU A 236 8.58 29.09 51.00
#